data_AF-A0A2H6NIG4-F1
#
_entry.id   AF-A0A2H6NIG4-F1
#
_cell.length_a   1.000
_cell.length_b   1.000
_cell.length_c   1.000
_cell.angle_alpha   90.00
_cell.angle_beta   90.00
_cell.angle_gamma   90.00
#
_symmetry.space_group_name_H-M   'P 1'
#
loop_
_entity.id
_entity.type
_entity.pdbx_description
1 polymer ?
#
loop_
_entity_poly.entity_id
_entity_poly.type
_entity_poly.pdbx_seq_one_letter_code
_entity_poly.pdbx_strand_id
1 'polypeptide(L)'
;MICCSVIENLYKVGFNRNYLEKHLIGFCSDGSSFMLGRKSGINTRIAKEFPNIIIWHCLNHCLQLVLDDSIREIKQINHFQIFIDKIYSIFHPSNKNLIELNKISKQLEIEIIKIGRVFGPRWTACSLRSTLAVWWAYPALHQFFCSNKKYSDMAARLENFLTDLALMIDLLTEISLLSNALQTRNRHYKG
;
A
#
# COMPACT_ATOMS: atom_id res chain seq x y z
N MET A 1 6.73 -27.19 -8.42
CA MET A 1 5.67 -27.29 -7.40
C MET A 1 4.54 -26.28 -7.63
N ILE A 2 4.75 -24.97 -7.75
CA ILE A 2 3.62 -24.00 -7.85
C ILE A 2 3.02 -23.84 -9.27
N CYS A 3 3.81 -23.91 -10.35
CA CYS A 3 3.24 -23.88 -11.72
C CYS A 3 2.33 -25.09 -11.99
N CYS A 4 2.75 -26.27 -11.52
CA CYS A 4 1.94 -27.49 -11.57
C CYS A 4 0.63 -27.28 -10.81
N SER A 5 0.66 -26.65 -9.63
CA SER A 5 -0.55 -26.34 -8.86
C SER A 5 -1.57 -25.46 -9.61
N VAL A 6 -1.15 -24.42 -10.34
CA VAL A 6 -2.11 -23.55 -11.07
C VAL A 6 -2.86 -24.35 -12.15
N ILE A 7 -2.14 -25.07 -13.00
CA ILE A 7 -2.72 -25.85 -14.09
C ILE A 7 -3.48 -27.08 -13.55
N GLU A 8 -2.96 -27.77 -12.53
CA GLU A 8 -3.65 -28.86 -11.84
C GLU A 8 -4.97 -28.40 -11.23
N ASN A 9 -5.04 -27.19 -10.66
CA ASN A 9 -6.28 -26.65 -10.14
C ASN A 9 -7.29 -26.36 -11.27
N LEU A 10 -6.83 -25.89 -12.44
CA LEU A 10 -7.69 -25.74 -13.62
C LEU A 10 -8.23 -27.10 -14.09
N TYR A 11 -7.39 -28.14 -14.10
CA TYR A 11 -7.83 -29.51 -14.42
C TYR A 11 -8.86 -30.03 -13.41
N LYS A 12 -8.66 -29.79 -12.11
CA LYS A 12 -9.60 -30.22 -11.06
C LYS A 12 -10.98 -29.58 -11.19
N VAL A 13 -11.06 -28.36 -11.72
CA VAL A 13 -12.35 -27.68 -11.96
C VAL A 13 -12.92 -27.96 -13.36
N GLY A 14 -12.33 -28.89 -14.12
CA GLY A 14 -12.87 -29.40 -15.38
C GLY A 14 -12.30 -28.77 -16.65
N PHE A 15 -11.38 -27.81 -16.56
CA PHE A 15 -10.74 -27.22 -17.74
C PHE A 15 -9.62 -28.12 -18.26
N ASN A 16 -9.95 -29.08 -19.12
CA ASN A 16 -8.95 -29.96 -19.72
C ASN A 16 -7.96 -29.24 -20.66
N ARG A 17 -6.89 -29.93 -21.06
CA ARG A 17 -5.82 -29.39 -21.90
C ARG A 17 -6.33 -28.82 -23.23
N ASN A 18 -7.16 -29.56 -23.96
CA ASN A 18 -7.68 -29.12 -25.26
C ASN A 18 -8.50 -27.83 -25.14
N TYR A 19 -9.22 -27.66 -24.03
CA TYR A 19 -9.93 -26.42 -23.73
C TYR A 19 -8.96 -25.28 -23.46
N LEU A 20 -7.98 -25.49 -22.56
CA LEU A 20 -6.99 -24.47 -22.21
C LEU A 20 -6.16 -24.03 -23.43
N GLU A 21 -5.74 -24.94 -24.30
CA GLU A 21 -4.99 -24.58 -25.52
C GLU A 21 -5.76 -23.65 -26.46
N LYS A 22 -7.10 -23.73 -26.48
CA LYS A 22 -7.96 -22.89 -27.33
C LYS A 22 -8.41 -21.60 -26.65
N HIS A 23 -8.49 -21.58 -25.32
CA HIS A 23 -9.20 -20.53 -24.57
C HIS A 23 -8.34 -19.81 -23.52
N LEU A 24 -7.16 -20.32 -23.19
CA LEU A 24 -6.23 -19.66 -22.29
C LEU A 24 -5.43 -18.59 -23.05
N ILE A 25 -5.98 -17.38 -23.10
CA ILE A 25 -5.40 -16.27 -23.87
C ILE A 25 -4.29 -15.55 -23.11
N GLY A 26 -4.38 -15.46 -21.78
CA GLY A 26 -3.40 -14.71 -21.00
C GLY A 26 -3.29 -15.12 -19.54
N PHE A 27 -2.13 -14.83 -18.96
CA PHE A 27 -1.83 -15.06 -17.55
C PHE A 27 -1.21 -13.81 -16.95
N CYS A 28 -1.89 -13.21 -15.96
CA CYS A 28 -1.43 -12.01 -15.27
C CYS A 28 -0.94 -12.37 -13.85
N SER A 29 0.24 -11.91 -13.47
CA SER A 29 0.86 -12.21 -12.16
C SER A 29 1.56 -11.00 -11.54
N ASP A 30 1.87 -11.04 -10.24
CA ASP A 30 2.58 -9.97 -9.51
C ASP A 30 4.05 -9.80 -9.92
N GLY A 31 4.57 -10.70 -10.75
CA GLY A 31 5.92 -10.61 -11.28
C GLY A 31 7.06 -10.63 -10.24
N SER A 32 6.82 -11.25 -9.08
CA SER A 32 7.91 -11.65 -8.20
C SER A 32 8.94 -12.52 -8.97
N SER A 33 10.18 -12.60 -8.47
CA SER A 33 11.25 -13.40 -9.11
C SER A 33 10.86 -14.87 -9.32
N PHE A 34 9.97 -15.39 -8.47
CA PHE A 34 9.36 -16.70 -8.60
C PHE A 34 8.36 -16.82 -9.76
N MET A 35 7.67 -15.73 -10.11
CA MET A 35 6.74 -15.67 -11.24
C MET A 35 7.46 -15.37 -12.56
N LEU A 36 8.39 -14.42 -12.60
CA LEU A 36 9.10 -13.96 -13.82
C LEU A 36 10.44 -14.64 -14.11
N GLY A 37 10.88 -15.58 -13.27
CA GLY A 37 12.19 -16.23 -13.44
C GLY A 37 12.41 -16.79 -14.86
N ARG A 38 13.46 -16.34 -15.55
CA ARG A 38 13.76 -16.69 -16.96
C ARG A 38 13.93 -18.19 -17.23
N LYS A 39 14.34 -18.97 -16.22
CA LYS A 39 14.59 -20.41 -16.37
C LYS A 39 13.48 -21.27 -15.75
N SER A 40 12.99 -20.87 -14.58
CA SER A 40 12.14 -21.70 -13.73
C SER A 40 10.88 -21.00 -13.23
N GLY A 41 10.65 -19.74 -13.61
CA GLY A 41 9.49 -18.95 -13.20
C GLY A 41 8.18 -19.52 -13.74
N ILE A 42 7.09 -19.28 -13.01
CA ILE A 42 5.76 -19.76 -13.39
C ILE A 42 5.38 -19.29 -14.79
N ASN A 43 5.60 -18.01 -15.10
CA ASN A 43 5.24 -17.45 -16.40
C ASN A 43 5.98 -18.15 -17.53
N THR A 44 7.27 -18.42 -17.34
CA THR A 44 8.12 -19.16 -18.28
C THR A 44 7.62 -20.59 -18.49
N ARG A 45 7.15 -21.25 -17.44
CA ARG A 45 6.63 -22.63 -17.53
C ARG A 45 5.26 -22.67 -18.21
N ILE A 46 4.34 -21.77 -17.84
CA ILE A 46 3.03 -21.65 -18.48
C ILE A 46 3.20 -21.32 -19.97
N ALA A 47 4.10 -20.41 -20.34
CA ALA A 47 4.39 -20.10 -21.73
C ALA A 47 5.03 -21.28 -22.51
N LYS A 48 5.73 -22.19 -21.84
CA LYS A 48 6.21 -23.44 -22.45
C LYS A 48 5.10 -24.45 -22.69
N GLU A 49 4.14 -24.54 -21.77
CA GLU A 49 2.99 -25.45 -21.89
C GLU A 49 1.94 -24.94 -22.88
N PHE A 50 1.75 -23.62 -22.95
CA PHE A 50 0.79 -22.94 -23.82
C PHE A 50 1.51 -21.84 -24.62
N PRO A 51 2.11 -22.16 -25.78
CA PRO A 51 2.97 -21.22 -26.52
C PRO A 51 2.28 -19.93 -27.00
N ASN A 52 0.97 -19.95 -27.13
CA ASN A 52 0.17 -18.81 -27.60
C ASN A 52 -0.31 -17.89 -26.46
N ILE A 53 0.05 -18.19 -25.20
CA ILE A 53 -0.42 -17.42 -24.05
C ILE A 53 0.28 -16.07 -23.94
N ILE A 54 -0.48 -15.01 -23.65
CA ILE A 54 0.04 -13.69 -23.32
C ILE A 54 0.40 -13.66 -21.83
N ILE A 55 1.69 -13.59 -21.52
CA ILE A 55 2.15 -13.32 -20.16
C ILE A 55 2.08 -11.81 -19.91
N TRP A 56 1.32 -11.42 -18.89
CA TRP A 56 1.15 -10.03 -18.49
C TRP A 56 1.63 -9.79 -17.05
N HIS A 57 2.29 -8.66 -16.82
CA HIS A 57 2.68 -8.24 -15.47
C HIS A 57 1.57 -7.38 -14.87
N CYS A 58 1.20 -7.64 -13.62
CA CYS A 58 0.18 -6.87 -12.93
C CYS A 58 0.59 -5.40 -12.84
N LEU A 59 -0.10 -4.52 -13.56
CA LEU A 59 0.22 -3.09 -13.63
C LEU A 59 0.22 -2.43 -12.26
N ASN A 60 -0.67 -2.86 -11.35
CA ASN A 60 -0.69 -2.34 -9.99
C ASN A 60 0.58 -2.73 -9.20
N HIS A 61 1.14 -3.91 -9.48
CA HIS A 61 2.44 -4.30 -8.92
C HIS A 61 3.60 -3.58 -9.63
N CYS A 62 3.53 -3.34 -10.94
CA CYS A 62 4.51 -2.50 -11.63
C CYS A 62 4.57 -1.10 -11.03
N LEU A 63 3.40 -0.49 -10.81
CA LEU A 63 3.26 0.82 -10.18
C LEU A 63 3.91 0.82 -8.79
N GLN A 64 3.60 -0.20 -7.98
CA GLN A 64 4.21 -0.41 -6.68
C GLN A 64 5.74 -0.39 -6.73
N LEU A 65 6.34 -1.16 -7.65
CA LEU A 65 7.80 -1.25 -7.79
C LEU A 65 8.43 0.08 -8.21
N VAL A 66 7.85 0.76 -9.21
CA VAL A 66 8.35 2.06 -9.68
C VAL A 66 8.33 3.08 -8.55
N LEU A 67 7.28 3.07 -7.73
CA LEU A 67 7.18 3.96 -6.59
C LEU A 67 8.20 3.65 -5.49
N ASP A 68 8.37 2.36 -5.15
CA ASP A 68 9.37 1.94 -4.16
C ASP A 68 10.79 2.35 -4.60
N ASP A 69 11.10 2.19 -5.89
CA ASP A 69 12.38 2.60 -6.47
C ASP A 69 12.54 4.13 -6.44
N SER A 70 11.51 4.89 -6.81
CA SER A 70 11.52 6.36 -6.83
C SER A 70 11.70 6.95 -5.44
N ILE A 71 11.00 6.41 -4.44
CA ILE A 71 11.01 6.91 -3.06
C ILE A 71 12.36 6.71 -2.39
N ARG A 72 13.04 5.60 -2.69
CA ARG A 72 14.37 5.31 -2.15
C ARG A 72 15.40 6.37 -2.50
N GLU A 73 15.22 7.08 -3.62
CA GLU A 73 16.11 8.15 -4.06
C GLU A 73 15.80 9.51 -3.41
N ILE A 74 14.60 9.68 -2.85
CA ILE A 74 14.11 10.95 -2.29
C ILE A 74 14.27 10.93 -0.76
N LYS A 75 15.37 11.52 -0.27
CA LYS A 75 15.70 11.57 1.17
C LYS A 75 14.60 12.18 2.04
N GLN A 76 13.85 13.15 1.52
CA GLN A 76 12.75 13.82 2.21
C GLN A 76 11.64 12.83 2.61
N ILE A 77 11.42 11.80 1.80
CA ILE A 77 10.40 10.78 2.10
C ILE A 77 10.82 9.91 3.28
N ASN A 78 12.12 9.67 3.47
CA ASN A 78 12.62 9.00 4.67
C ASN A 78 12.35 9.84 5.93
N HIS A 79 12.51 11.17 5.86
CA HIS A 79 12.16 12.05 6.98
C HIS A 79 10.66 11.99 7.30
N PHE A 80 9.81 11.94 6.27
CA PHE A 80 8.37 11.73 6.41
C PHE A 80 8.03 10.40 7.08
N GLN A 81 8.63 9.30 6.60
CA GLN A 81 8.45 7.99 7.22
C GLN A 81 8.81 8.00 8.70
N ILE A 82 10.00 8.50 9.03
CA ILE A 82 10.50 8.55 10.41
C ILE A 82 9.57 9.36 11.30
N PHE A 83 9.01 10.46 10.79
CA PHE A 83 8.11 11.30 11.57
C PHE A 83 6.78 10.58 11.87
N ILE A 84 6.12 10.02 10.85
CA ILE A 84 4.86 9.28 11.04
C ILE A 84 5.08 8.04 11.91
N ASP A 85 6.16 7.29 11.69
CA ASP A 85 6.50 6.12 12.53
C ASP A 85 6.80 6.53 13.98
N LYS A 86 7.34 7.73 14.22
CA LYS A 86 7.53 8.26 15.56
C LYS A 86 6.19 8.52 16.24
N ILE A 87 5.24 9.18 15.57
CA ILE A 87 3.87 9.38 16.08
C ILE A 87 3.25 8.01 16.38
N TYR A 88 3.31 7.07 15.44
CA TYR A 88 2.81 5.71 15.63
C TYR A 88 3.40 5.06 16.90
N SER A 89 4.72 5.13 17.09
CA SER A 89 5.40 4.53 18.24
C SER A 89 5.03 5.16 19.58
N ILE A 90 4.54 6.40 19.61
CA ILE A 90 4.11 7.08 20.83
C ILE A 90 2.75 6.54 21.29
N PHE A 91 1.83 6.27 20.37
CA PHE A 91 0.45 5.89 20.70
C PHE A 91 0.18 4.40 20.61
N HIS A 92 0.76 3.68 19.64
CA HIS A 92 0.47 2.28 19.41
C HIS A 92 0.74 1.36 20.60
N PRO A 93 1.88 1.45 21.31
CA PRO A 93 2.15 0.58 22.46
C PRO A 93 1.62 1.15 23.79
N SER A 94 1.14 2.39 23.85
CA SER A 94 0.86 3.10 25.11
C SER A 94 -0.63 3.39 25.27
N ASN A 95 -1.33 2.52 25.99
CA ASN A 95 -2.73 2.74 26.37
C ASN A 95 -2.91 4.06 27.13
N LYS A 96 -1.94 4.46 27.96
CA LYS A 96 -1.99 5.73 28.69
C LYS A 96 -2.02 6.92 27.73
N ASN A 97 -1.09 6.97 26.77
CA ASN A 97 -1.04 8.06 25.79
C ASN A 97 -2.30 8.07 24.92
N LEU A 98 -2.83 6.89 24.55
CA LEU A 98 -4.05 6.79 23.77
C LEU A 98 -5.28 7.30 24.54
N ILE A 99 -5.41 6.96 25.84
CA ILE A 99 -6.49 7.47 26.69
C ILE A 99 -6.42 9.00 26.81
N GLU A 100 -5.23 9.54 27.00
CA GLU A 100 -5.02 10.99 27.11
C GLU A 100 -5.32 11.71 25.79
N LEU A 101 -4.83 11.19 24.67
CA LEU A 101 -5.16 11.70 23.34
C LEU A 101 -6.67 11.64 23.07
N ASN A 102 -7.35 10.55 23.46
CA ASN A 102 -8.80 10.42 23.30
C ASN A 102 -9.57 11.43 24.16
N LYS A 103 -9.09 11.76 25.37
CA LYS A 103 -9.70 12.82 26.20
C LYS A 103 -9.61 14.17 25.50
N ILE A 104 -8.45 14.50 24.95
CA ILE A 104 -8.24 15.74 24.18
C ILE A 104 -9.14 15.73 22.94
N SER A 105 -9.20 14.62 22.20
CA SER A 105 -10.05 14.50 21.02
C SER A 105 -11.53 14.73 21.32
N LYS A 106 -12.02 14.23 22.45
CA LYS A 106 -13.40 14.42 22.90
C LYS A 106 -13.68 15.87 23.28
N GLN A 107 -12.70 16.57 23.86
CA GLN A 107 -12.82 18.00 24.17
C GLN A 107 -12.85 18.87 22.92
N LEU A 108 -12.13 18.46 21.88
CA LEU A 108 -12.06 19.16 20.60
C LEU A 108 -13.13 18.70 19.60
N GLU A 109 -13.98 17.73 19.97
CA GLU A 109 -14.99 17.10 19.10
C GLU A 109 -14.39 16.50 17.81
N ILE A 110 -13.18 15.96 17.91
CA ILE A 110 -12.45 15.32 16.81
C ILE A 110 -12.55 13.80 16.93
N GLU A 111 -12.95 13.13 15.85
CA GLU A 111 -12.86 11.68 15.76
C GLU A 111 -11.45 11.26 15.34
N ILE A 112 -10.76 10.50 16.20
CA ILE A 112 -9.42 10.00 15.89
C ILE A 112 -9.52 8.66 15.17
N ILE A 113 -9.04 8.66 13.93
CA ILE A 113 -8.78 7.44 13.18
C ILE A 113 -7.46 6.84 13.65
N LYS A 114 -7.38 5.50 13.68
CA LYS A 114 -6.16 4.78 14.04
C LYS A 114 -4.98 5.21 13.16
N ILE A 115 -4.02 5.89 13.76
CA ILE A 115 -2.75 6.25 13.15
C ILE A 115 -1.95 4.95 12.93
N GLY A 116 -1.62 4.66 11.67
CA GLY A 116 -0.83 3.51 11.26
C GLY A 116 0.61 3.91 10.90
N ARG A 117 1.35 2.93 10.38
CA ARG A 117 2.64 3.18 9.72
C ARG A 117 2.43 3.53 8.25
N VAL A 118 3.46 4.11 7.65
CA VAL A 118 3.56 4.42 6.21
C VAL A 118 4.62 3.52 5.56
N PHE A 119 4.62 3.41 4.23
CA PHE A 119 5.61 2.63 3.46
C PHE A 119 5.71 1.13 3.81
N GLY A 120 4.61 0.54 4.29
CA GLY A 120 4.48 -0.92 4.52
C GLY A 120 3.92 -1.68 3.30
N PRO A 121 3.61 -2.99 3.41
CA PRO A 121 2.99 -3.75 2.32
C PRO A 121 1.68 -3.08 1.84
N ARG A 122 1.50 -2.92 0.53
CA ARG A 122 0.43 -2.09 -0.09
C ARG A 122 0.53 -0.62 0.36
N TRP A 123 1.72 -0.05 0.22
CA TRP A 123 2.07 1.21 0.88
C TRP A 123 1.16 2.38 0.51
N THR A 124 0.70 2.53 -0.73
CA THR A 124 -0.05 3.73 -1.11
C THR A 124 -1.32 3.90 -0.28
N ALA A 125 -2.17 2.87 -0.25
CA ALA A 125 -3.43 2.92 0.51
C ALA A 125 -3.20 3.00 2.02
N CYS A 126 -2.22 2.24 2.53
CA CYS A 126 -1.88 2.27 3.95
C CYS A 126 -1.29 3.63 4.37
N SER A 127 -0.45 4.23 3.52
CA SER A 127 0.19 5.50 3.79
C SER A 127 -0.81 6.63 3.70
N LEU A 128 -1.68 6.66 2.68
CA LEU A 128 -2.74 7.67 2.57
C LEU A 128 -3.60 7.68 3.84
N ARG A 129 -4.06 6.51 4.29
CA ARG A 129 -4.87 6.39 5.50
C ARG A 129 -4.13 6.87 6.75
N SER A 130 -2.86 6.50 6.91
CA SER A 130 -2.06 6.92 8.07
C SER A 130 -1.79 8.43 8.05
N THR A 131 -1.48 9.00 6.88
CA THR A 131 -1.25 10.43 6.69
C THR A 131 -2.52 11.24 6.97
N LEU A 132 -3.68 10.82 6.42
CA LEU A 132 -4.97 11.43 6.71
C LEU A 132 -5.35 11.33 8.19
N ALA A 133 -5.05 10.20 8.84
CA ALA A 133 -5.29 10.06 10.28
C ALA A 133 -4.49 11.07 11.11
N VAL A 134 -3.23 11.33 10.75
CA VAL A 134 -2.41 12.38 11.39
C VAL A 134 -2.96 13.77 11.08
N TRP A 135 -3.39 14.01 9.84
CA TRP A 135 -3.95 15.30 9.42
C TRP A 135 -5.22 15.65 10.19
N TRP A 136 -6.18 14.73 10.27
CA TRP A 136 -7.43 14.94 11.01
C TRP A 136 -7.21 15.00 12.52
N ALA A 137 -6.25 14.23 13.05
CA ALA A 137 -5.89 14.29 14.46
C ALA A 137 -4.98 15.48 14.81
N TYR A 138 -4.60 16.35 13.86
CA TYR A 138 -3.58 17.39 14.05
C TYR A 138 -3.84 18.25 15.30
N PRO A 139 -5.04 18.83 15.53
CA PRO A 139 -5.26 19.68 16.70
C PRO A 139 -5.10 18.92 18.02
N ALA A 140 -5.59 17.68 18.07
CA ALA A 140 -5.49 16.82 19.25
C ALA A 140 -4.04 16.38 19.52
N LEU A 141 -3.29 16.05 18.46
CA LEU A 141 -1.87 15.69 18.53
C LEU A 141 -1.02 16.88 18.99
N HIS A 142 -1.27 18.06 18.43
CA HIS A 142 -0.57 19.30 18.79
C HIS A 142 -0.77 19.62 20.27
N GLN A 143 -2.02 19.66 20.74
CA GLN A 143 -2.33 19.90 22.14
C GLN A 143 -1.73 18.82 23.07
N PHE A 144 -1.75 17.54 22.67
CA PHE A 144 -1.12 16.46 23.43
C PHE A 144 0.39 16.68 23.57
N PHE A 145 1.09 17.04 22.49
CA PHE A 145 2.53 17.26 22.53
C PHE A 145 2.91 18.53 23.30
N CYS A 146 2.14 19.62 23.19
CA CYS A 146 2.36 20.83 23.98
C CYS A 146 2.13 20.60 25.49
N SER A 147 1.14 19.78 25.84
CA SER A 147 0.79 19.52 27.25
C SER A 147 1.75 18.55 27.93
N ASN A 148 2.52 17.77 27.16
CA ASN A 148 3.37 16.71 27.68
C ASN A 148 4.86 17.03 27.48
N LYS A 149 5.54 17.44 28.56
CA LYS A 149 6.98 17.80 28.54
C LYS A 149 7.89 16.70 27.96
N LYS A 150 7.48 15.43 28.01
CA LYS A 150 8.23 14.32 27.40
C LYS A 150 8.33 14.43 25.87
N TYR A 151 7.38 15.13 25.25
CA TYR A 151 7.22 15.25 23.81
C TYR A 151 7.27 16.71 23.34
N SER A 152 7.90 17.61 24.09
CA SER A 152 7.98 19.05 23.76
C SER A 152 8.45 19.30 22.32
N ASP A 153 9.46 18.56 21.89
CA ASP A 153 10.05 18.72 20.55
C ASP A 153 9.11 18.20 19.44
N MET A 154 8.16 17.32 19.78
CA MET A 154 7.20 16.80 18.81
C MET A 154 6.19 17.86 18.38
N ALA A 155 5.87 18.83 19.23
CA ALA A 155 4.95 19.93 18.87
C ALA A 155 5.56 20.80 17.77
N ALA A 156 6.77 21.32 17.98
CA ALA A 156 7.49 22.12 16.99
C ALA A 156 7.76 21.32 15.70
N ARG A 157 8.07 20.03 15.81
CA ARG A 157 8.23 19.17 14.63
C ARG A 157 6.92 19.02 13.88
N LEU A 158 5.79 18.80 14.55
CA LEU A 158 4.48 18.66 13.93
C LEU A 158 4.05 19.94 13.18
N GLU A 159 4.34 21.11 13.74
CA GLU A 159 4.10 22.40 13.07
C GLU A 159 4.92 22.53 11.78
N ASN A 160 6.22 22.23 11.84
CA ASN A 160 7.09 22.26 10.67
C ASN A 160 6.72 21.21 9.61
N PHE A 161 6.03 20.14 10.02
CA PHE A 161 5.65 19.03 9.14
C PHE A 161 4.32 19.21 8.42
N LEU A 162 3.58 20.30 8.69
CA LEU A 162 2.23 20.48 8.16
C LEU A 162 2.21 20.55 6.63
N THR A 163 3.17 21.26 6.04
CA THR A 163 3.32 21.34 4.57
C THR A 163 3.66 19.99 3.95
N ASP A 164 4.60 19.25 4.56
CA ASP A 164 4.97 17.91 4.11
C ASP A 164 3.77 16.95 4.19
N LEU A 165 2.93 17.10 5.22
CA LEU A 165 1.71 16.32 5.40
C LEU A 165 0.69 16.59 4.29
N ALA A 166 0.45 17.87 3.96
CA ALA A 166 -0.44 18.26 2.87
C ALA A 166 0.06 17.74 1.51
N LEU A 167 1.34 17.97 1.19
CA LEU A 167 1.93 17.51 -0.06
C LEU A 167 1.86 15.98 -0.21
N MET A 168 2.12 15.25 0.87
CA MET A 168 2.01 13.80 0.86
C MET A 168 0.57 13.31 0.71
N ILE A 169 -0.43 14.02 1.25
CA ILE A 169 -1.85 13.69 1.02
C ILE A 169 -2.18 13.84 -0.46
N ASP A 170 -1.79 14.94 -1.09
CA ASP A 170 -2.07 15.19 -2.51
C ASP A 170 -1.44 14.10 -3.38
N LEU A 171 -0.15 13.81 -3.16
CA LEU A 171 0.58 12.76 -3.88
C LEU A 171 -0.04 11.37 -3.66
N LEU A 172 -0.28 11.00 -2.40
CA LEU A 172 -0.83 9.68 -2.07
C LEU A 172 -2.26 9.51 -2.59
N THR A 173 -3.03 10.59 -2.71
CA THR A 173 -4.38 10.58 -3.27
C THR A 173 -4.34 10.24 -4.75
N GLU A 174 -3.50 10.93 -5.54
CA GLU A 174 -3.35 10.66 -6.98
C GLU A 174 -2.86 9.24 -7.25
N ILE A 175 -1.85 8.78 -6.49
CA ILE A 175 -1.35 7.41 -6.62
C ILE A 175 -2.43 6.39 -6.21
N SER A 176 -3.24 6.69 -5.19
CA SER A 176 -4.33 5.81 -4.77
C SER A 176 -5.43 5.73 -5.83
N LEU A 177 -5.76 6.83 -6.49
CA LEU A 177 -6.69 6.86 -7.60
C LEU A 177 -6.20 5.99 -8.76
N LEU A 178 -4.93 6.16 -9.17
CA LEU A 178 -4.33 5.35 -10.22
C LEU A 178 -4.29 3.87 -9.84
N SER A 179 -3.86 3.54 -8.62
CA SER A 179 -3.80 2.16 -8.12
C SER A 179 -5.18 1.49 -8.14
N ASN A 180 -6.23 2.22 -7.76
CA ASN A 180 -7.60 1.73 -7.81
C ASN A 180 -8.07 1.57 -9.27
N ALA A 181 -7.80 2.53 -10.14
CA ALA A 181 -8.14 2.44 -11.56
C ALA A 181 -7.50 1.20 -12.23
N LEU A 182 -6.24 0.90 -11.92
CA LEU A 182 -5.55 -0.29 -12.42
C LEU A 182 -6.12 -1.62 -11.89
N GLN A 183 -6.86 -1.60 -10.77
CA GLN A 183 -7.52 -2.77 -10.19
C GLN A 183 -9.00 -2.87 -10.61
N THR A 184 -9.61 -1.78 -11.07
CA THR A 184 -11.00 -1.81 -11.52
C THR A 184 -11.16 -2.71 -12.75
N ARG A 185 -12.07 -3.68 -12.65
CA ARG A 185 -12.50 -4.45 -13.81
C ARG A 185 -13.52 -3.61 -14.58
N ASN A 186 -13.08 -2.93 -15.64
CA ASN A 186 -13.99 -2.40 -16.63
C ASN A 186 -14.72 -3.57 -17.30
N ARG A 187 -15.92 -3.90 -16.82
CA ARG A 187 -16.82 -4.88 -17.45
C ARG A 187 -17.46 -4.25 -18.70
N HIS A 188 -16.65 -3.83 -19.65
CA HIS A 188 -17.10 -3.41 -20.98
C HIS A 188 -16.68 -4.45 -22.02
N TYR A 189 -17.18 -5.66 -21.84
CA TYR A 189 -17.31 -6.62 -22.94
C TYR A 189 -18.69 -7.26 -22.80
N LYS A 190 -19.69 -6.64 -23.43
CA LYS A 190 -20.85 -7.34 -23.95
C LYS A 190 -20.47 -7.72 -25.38
N GLY A 191 -19.95 -8.93 -25.55
CA GLY A 191 -19.81 -9.61 -26.83
C GLY A 191 -20.72 -10.83 -26.79
#